data_AF-M1J242-F1
#
_entry.id   AF-M1J242-F1
#
_cell.length_a   1.000
_cell.length_b   1.000
_cell.length_c   1.000
_cell.angle_alpha   90.00
_cell.angle_beta   90.00
_cell.angle_gamma   90.00
#
_symmetry.space_group_name_H-M   'P 1'
#
loop_
_entity.id
_entity.type
_entity.pdbx_description
1 polymer ?
#
loop_
_entity_poly.entity_id
_entity_poly.type
_entity_poly.pdbx_seq_one_letter_code
_entity_poly.pdbx_strand_id
1 'polypeptide(L)'
;MMDSLRSLISKADEKAVNLSSDGKIIGRVTRFSHVKIAEEPAIAIDIPFENYLEKPIERGEFIGIVSIIPGSVVLGAVDQIARADALASLGIRTVRYSEDPSTMITPTTIIFSPLGEIKSNGQISPNVSAIDPQSPVFLPKPDLIEKVINIPSEGLEVGEVTTFSRQTDVRLRLEENILRSHVLLIGTTGSGKTTFLKTIFFSNYKNKKSTIVLDRQGDFVRFLIKQFKEGTVIVPLTVKAMEEYGSFENLVQDRYCGENTWQGDDNSIVCEPEQGRLISFYPFSLRFKDIFRQLPDSFPYLSDYARASWSSVVRACEKLTEVSSTSPSFYKMLESCLGRANINTQTSGNIQRSLSALIEYGILDIPNTITGSELIDLLKSSQNVVIDLSIVLETLFLVEPISVISYNILDIIYNYKDKMYKMRKKGVNDSNDIPQTLLLIDEAHEMFPQISQEVSKATVEKLINKILRFGRQRNLGVILATHSPKDLNSLVIQQTNTKFIFRNDRTVLRDLGLTEFTDLLESAPAGYCLVKSSFFNSSSFFAKVYVLEVK
;
A
#
# COMPACT_ATOMS: atom_id res chain seq x y z
N MET A 1 -21.81 26.25 -44.34
CA MET A 1 -21.57 24.98 -43.61
C MET A 1 -20.12 24.52 -43.76
N MET A 2 -19.61 24.31 -44.98
CA MET A 2 -18.21 23.87 -45.21
C MET A 2 -17.15 24.84 -44.65
N ASP A 3 -17.34 26.15 -44.79
CA ASP A 3 -16.39 27.14 -44.23
C ASP A 3 -16.39 27.13 -42.70
N SER A 4 -17.55 26.88 -42.09
CA SER A 4 -17.65 26.70 -40.64
C SER A 4 -16.93 25.44 -40.18
N LEU A 5 -17.02 24.34 -40.94
CA LEU A 5 -16.32 23.10 -40.62
C LEU A 5 -14.79 23.26 -40.76
N ARG A 6 -14.34 23.93 -41.83
CA ARG A 6 -12.92 24.27 -42.02
C ARG A 6 -12.38 25.13 -40.87
N SER A 7 -13.18 26.10 -40.42
CA SER A 7 -12.83 26.91 -39.25
C SER A 7 -12.69 26.08 -37.98
N LEU A 8 -13.58 25.10 -37.74
CA LEU A 8 -13.48 24.20 -36.60
C LEU A 8 -12.23 23.32 -36.67
N ILE A 9 -11.90 22.79 -37.84
CA ILE A 9 -10.67 22.02 -38.06
C ILE A 9 -9.43 22.87 -37.74
N SER A 10 -9.35 24.09 -38.28
CA SER A 10 -8.22 25.00 -38.00
C SER A 10 -8.08 25.30 -36.50
N LYS A 11 -9.20 25.54 -35.81
CA LYS A 11 -9.20 25.76 -34.35
C LYS A 11 -8.75 24.53 -33.57
N ALA A 12 -9.16 23.34 -34.00
CA ALA A 12 -8.73 22.09 -33.37
C ALA A 12 -7.22 21.86 -33.55
N ASP A 13 -6.71 22.12 -34.76
CA ASP A 13 -5.28 21.98 -35.09
C ASP A 13 -4.44 22.99 -34.29
N GLU A 14 -4.83 24.27 -34.23
CA GLU A 14 -4.16 25.29 -33.41
C GLU A 14 -4.15 24.92 -31.91
N LYS A 15 -5.29 24.41 -31.40
CA LYS A 15 -5.40 23.97 -30.01
C LYS A 15 -4.51 22.76 -29.73
N ALA A 16 -4.43 21.80 -30.65
CA ALA A 16 -3.54 20.64 -30.53
C ALA A 16 -2.07 21.06 -30.46
N VAL A 17 -1.64 21.96 -31.36
CA VAL A 17 -0.28 22.51 -31.36
C VAL A 17 0.06 23.21 -30.04
N ASN A 18 -0.85 24.04 -29.52
CA ASN A 18 -0.64 24.76 -28.26
C ASN A 18 -0.54 23.83 -27.03
N LEU A 19 -1.24 22.70 -27.06
CA LEU A 19 -1.22 21.69 -26.00
C LEU A 19 -0.11 20.66 -26.19
N SER A 20 0.56 20.65 -27.35
CA SER A 20 1.64 19.72 -27.64
C SER A 20 2.95 20.12 -26.95
N SER A 21 3.67 19.13 -26.42
CA SER A 21 4.99 19.32 -25.82
C SER A 21 6.05 19.76 -26.84
N ASP A 22 5.90 19.38 -28.11
CA ASP A 22 6.81 19.69 -29.21
C ASP A 22 6.24 20.67 -30.25
N GLY A 23 5.01 21.17 -30.02
CA GLY A 23 4.32 22.06 -30.96
C GLY A 23 3.89 21.40 -32.28
N LYS A 24 3.80 20.06 -32.35
CA LYS A 24 3.44 19.32 -33.56
C LYS A 24 2.13 18.51 -33.41
N ILE A 25 1.50 18.25 -34.55
CA ILE A 25 0.46 17.22 -34.69
C ILE A 25 1.13 15.95 -35.20
N ILE A 26 1.02 14.88 -34.43
CA ILE A 26 1.72 13.62 -34.71
C ILE A 26 0.90 12.65 -35.55
N GLY A 27 -0.43 12.84 -35.61
CA GLY A 27 -1.32 11.97 -36.36
C GLY A 27 -2.76 12.48 -36.37
N ARG A 28 -3.68 11.67 -36.89
CA ARG A 28 -5.11 11.99 -36.91
C ARG A 28 -5.94 10.76 -36.62
N VAL A 29 -7.10 10.96 -35.99
CA VAL A 29 -8.10 9.89 -35.82
C VAL A 29 -8.50 9.34 -37.19
N THR A 30 -8.48 8.03 -37.33
CA THR A 30 -8.66 7.38 -38.64
C THR A 30 -10.03 7.66 -39.24
N ARG A 31 -10.11 7.54 -40.56
CA ARG A 31 -11.36 7.59 -41.32
C ARG A 31 -11.96 6.21 -41.56
N PHE A 32 -11.17 5.14 -41.34
CA PHE A 32 -11.44 3.81 -41.90
C PHE A 32 -12.10 2.82 -40.94
N SER A 33 -12.10 3.09 -39.63
CA SER A 33 -12.77 2.27 -38.63
C SER A 33 -13.83 3.08 -37.89
N HIS A 34 -14.95 2.44 -37.52
CA HIS A 34 -15.94 3.06 -36.64
C HIS A 34 -15.31 3.38 -35.29
N VAL A 35 -15.36 4.65 -34.88
CA VAL A 35 -15.07 5.06 -33.50
C VAL A 35 -16.20 4.50 -32.63
N LYS A 36 -15.93 3.41 -31.90
CA LYS A 36 -16.89 2.82 -30.96
C LYS A 36 -16.55 3.28 -29.55
N ILE A 37 -17.51 3.94 -28.90
CA ILE A 37 -17.52 4.11 -27.45
C ILE A 37 -18.29 2.90 -26.91
N ALA A 38 -17.58 1.90 -26.41
CA ALA A 38 -18.12 0.65 -25.83
C ALA A 38 -17.36 0.33 -24.53
N GLU A 39 -17.58 -0.84 -23.92
CA GLU A 39 -16.82 -1.29 -22.73
C GLU A 39 -15.30 -1.35 -22.99
N GLU A 40 -14.89 -1.58 -24.24
CA GLU A 40 -13.51 -1.43 -24.72
C GLU A 40 -13.46 -0.37 -25.84
N PRO A 41 -13.32 0.93 -25.51
CA PRO A 41 -13.27 1.99 -26.51
C PRO A 41 -11.92 1.97 -27.24
N ALA A 42 -11.88 1.33 -28.40
CA ALA A 42 -10.71 1.34 -29.28
C ALA A 42 -10.83 2.49 -30.30
N ILE A 43 -10.12 3.59 -30.07
CA ILE A 43 -10.03 4.70 -31.03
C ILE A 43 -8.78 4.49 -31.88
N ALA A 44 -8.97 4.24 -33.18
CA ALA A 44 -7.85 4.06 -34.08
C ALA A 44 -7.32 5.43 -34.56
N ILE A 45 -6.01 5.60 -34.53
CA ILE A 45 -5.30 6.80 -34.94
C ILE A 45 -4.24 6.40 -35.96
N ASP A 46 -4.16 7.15 -37.05
CA ASP A 46 -3.13 6.98 -38.07
C ASP A 46 -2.00 8.00 -37.83
N ILE A 47 -0.78 7.48 -37.69
CA ILE A 47 0.46 8.24 -37.57
C ILE A 47 1.20 8.15 -38.91
N PRO A 48 1.45 9.29 -39.59
CA PRO A 48 2.25 9.31 -40.81
C PRO A 48 3.64 8.70 -40.61
N PHE A 49 4.18 8.07 -41.66
CA PHE A 49 5.48 7.40 -41.59
C PHE A 49 6.60 8.35 -41.17
N GLU A 50 6.57 9.59 -41.66
CA GLU A 50 7.58 10.62 -41.35
C GLU A 50 7.61 10.95 -39.85
N ASN A 51 6.43 11.08 -39.23
CA ASN A 51 6.30 11.34 -37.80
C ASN A 51 6.75 10.13 -36.97
N TYR A 52 6.38 8.92 -37.41
CA TYR A 52 6.82 7.69 -36.75
C TYR A 52 8.34 7.47 -36.87
N LEU A 53 8.94 7.84 -38.00
CA LEU A 53 10.38 7.77 -38.23
C LEU A 53 11.14 8.77 -37.35
N GLU A 54 10.62 9.99 -37.21
CA GLU A 54 11.20 11.02 -36.34
C GLU A 54 11.10 10.60 -34.87
N LYS A 55 9.92 10.14 -34.44
CA LYS A 55 9.63 9.77 -33.05
C LYS A 55 8.69 8.57 -33.00
N PRO A 56 9.23 7.35 -32.87
CA PRO A 56 8.41 6.16 -32.67
C PRO A 56 7.53 6.31 -31.44
N ILE A 57 6.26 5.93 -31.60
CA ILE A 57 5.29 5.86 -30.50
C ILE A 57 5.36 4.47 -29.90
N GLU A 58 5.34 4.41 -28.57
CA GLU A 58 5.43 3.17 -27.83
C GLU A 58 4.14 2.89 -27.04
N ARG A 59 3.90 1.61 -26.72
CA ARG A 59 2.72 1.21 -25.94
C ARG A 59 2.77 1.86 -24.55
N GLY A 60 1.63 2.35 -24.10
CA GLY A 60 1.45 3.08 -22.85
C GLY A 60 1.69 4.59 -22.97
N GLU A 61 2.28 5.09 -24.06
CA GLU A 61 2.57 6.52 -24.22
C GLU A 61 1.29 7.37 -24.16
N PHE A 62 1.35 8.50 -23.44
CA PHE A 62 0.20 9.41 -23.35
C PHE A 62 0.03 10.20 -24.62
N ILE A 63 -1.22 10.30 -25.08
CA ILE A 63 -1.61 11.00 -26.30
C ILE A 63 -2.82 11.88 -26.02
N GLY A 64 -2.81 13.07 -26.63
CA GLY A 64 -3.95 13.98 -26.64
C GLY A 64 -4.67 13.98 -27.99
N ILE A 65 -5.99 14.11 -27.95
CA ILE A 65 -6.85 14.31 -29.12
C ILE A 65 -7.70 15.55 -28.90
N VAL A 66 -7.79 16.44 -29.90
CA VAL A 66 -8.77 17.54 -29.87
C VAL A 66 -9.93 17.19 -30.80
N SER A 67 -11.12 16.93 -30.25
CA SER A 67 -12.29 16.62 -31.08
C SER A 67 -12.76 17.88 -31.83
N ILE A 68 -12.99 17.75 -33.14
CA ILE A 68 -13.27 18.88 -34.04
C ILE A 68 -14.61 19.56 -33.71
N ILE A 69 -15.68 18.79 -33.55
CA ILE A 69 -17.04 19.32 -33.35
C ILE A 69 -17.30 19.68 -31.87
N PRO A 70 -17.08 18.78 -30.89
CA PRO A 70 -17.26 19.12 -29.47
C PRO A 70 -16.23 20.14 -28.95
N GLY A 71 -15.05 20.24 -29.58
CA GLY A 71 -13.94 21.06 -29.12
C GLY A 71 -13.28 20.58 -27.82
N SER A 72 -13.65 19.38 -27.35
CA SER A 72 -13.10 18.77 -26.14
C SER A 72 -11.70 18.20 -26.39
N VAL A 73 -10.93 18.09 -25.32
CA VAL A 73 -9.59 17.49 -25.32
C VAL A 73 -9.67 16.17 -24.60
N VAL A 74 -9.33 15.09 -25.29
CA VAL A 74 -9.31 13.74 -24.71
C VAL A 74 -7.85 13.35 -24.49
N LEU A 75 -7.51 12.96 -23.26
CA LEU A 75 -6.22 12.35 -22.93
C LEU A 75 -6.42 10.85 -22.82
N GLY A 76 -5.47 10.08 -23.35
CA GLY A 76 -5.46 8.63 -23.23
C GLY A 76 -4.06 8.08 -23.36
N ALA A 77 -3.96 6.75 -23.34
CA ALA A 77 -2.70 6.02 -23.53
C ALA A 77 -2.79 5.09 -24.75
N VAL A 78 -1.65 4.82 -25.37
CA VAL A 78 -1.53 3.85 -26.46
C VAL A 78 -1.73 2.43 -25.92
N ASP A 79 -2.78 1.74 -26.35
CA ASP A 79 -3.02 0.35 -25.98
C ASP A 79 -2.33 -0.62 -26.94
N GLN A 80 -2.44 -0.40 -28.26
CA GLN A 80 -1.86 -1.27 -29.28
C GLN A 80 -1.23 -0.46 -30.40
N ILE A 81 -0.22 -1.05 -31.03
CA ILE A 81 0.47 -0.48 -32.20
C ILE A 81 0.45 -1.54 -33.29
N ALA A 82 -0.08 -1.18 -34.45
CA ALA A 82 -0.13 -2.01 -35.63
C ALA A 82 0.61 -1.34 -36.78
N ARG A 83 1.53 -2.08 -37.40
CA ARG A 83 2.14 -1.74 -38.67
C ARG A 83 2.02 -2.92 -39.60
N ALA A 84 1.61 -2.64 -40.83
CA ALA A 84 1.57 -3.63 -41.88
C ALA A 84 2.11 -3.01 -43.17
N ASP A 85 2.79 -3.83 -43.97
CA ASP A 85 3.05 -3.53 -45.37
C ASP A 85 1.72 -3.37 -46.12
N ALA A 86 1.75 -2.65 -47.24
CA ALA A 86 0.55 -2.40 -48.05
C ALA A 86 -0.09 -3.72 -48.56
N LEU A 87 0.70 -4.69 -49.00
CA LEU A 87 0.23 -5.99 -49.45
C LEU A 87 -0.30 -6.82 -48.29
N ALA A 88 0.38 -6.79 -47.13
CA ALA A 88 -0.10 -7.46 -45.93
C ALA A 88 -1.47 -6.94 -45.48
N SER A 89 -1.68 -5.62 -45.56
CA SER A 89 -2.97 -4.97 -45.27
C SER A 89 -4.08 -5.39 -46.25
N LEU A 90 -3.72 -5.74 -47.48
CA LEU A 90 -4.62 -6.29 -48.49
C LEU A 90 -4.79 -7.82 -48.40
N GLY A 91 -4.11 -8.48 -47.45
CA GLY A 91 -4.11 -9.94 -47.30
C GLY A 91 -3.36 -10.70 -48.40
N ILE A 92 -2.50 -10.01 -49.15
CA ILE A 92 -1.75 -10.57 -50.28
C ILE A 92 -0.42 -11.13 -49.76
N ARG A 93 -0.17 -12.43 -49.95
CA ARG A 93 1.11 -13.08 -49.62
C ARG A 93 2.02 -13.13 -50.84
N THR A 94 3.24 -12.63 -50.70
CA THR A 94 4.28 -12.76 -51.74
C THR A 94 5.17 -13.96 -51.48
N VAL A 95 5.67 -14.58 -52.56
CA VAL A 95 6.59 -15.72 -52.48
C VAL A 95 8.05 -15.25 -52.35
N ARG A 96 8.33 -14.00 -52.74
CA ARG A 96 9.65 -13.36 -52.61
C ARG A 96 9.55 -12.16 -51.68
N TYR A 97 10.54 -12.00 -50.82
CA TYR A 97 10.75 -10.77 -50.05
C TYR A 97 11.35 -9.71 -50.96
N SER A 98 10.75 -8.51 -50.97
CA SER A 98 11.32 -7.33 -51.61
C SER A 98 12.22 -6.61 -50.61
N GLU A 99 13.41 -6.19 -51.02
CA GLU A 99 14.30 -5.32 -50.21
C GLU A 99 14.01 -3.81 -50.45
N ASP A 100 12.98 -3.48 -51.24
CA ASP A 100 12.62 -2.08 -51.54
C ASP A 100 12.10 -1.36 -50.28
N PRO A 101 12.80 -0.31 -49.79
CA PRO A 101 12.37 0.46 -48.61
C PRO A 101 11.01 1.14 -48.77
N SER A 102 10.54 1.38 -49.99
CA SER A 102 9.23 2.00 -50.26
C SER A 102 8.07 1.20 -49.67
N THR A 103 8.25 -0.12 -49.54
CA THR A 103 7.28 -1.05 -48.93
C THR A 103 7.03 -0.78 -47.45
N MET A 104 7.98 -0.13 -46.77
CA MET A 104 7.87 0.23 -45.34
C MET A 104 7.16 1.57 -45.11
N ILE A 105 6.88 2.35 -46.17
CA ILE A 105 6.25 3.67 -46.08
C ILE A 105 4.73 3.49 -45.95
N THR A 106 4.32 2.96 -44.80
CA THR A 106 2.92 2.80 -44.42
C THR A 106 2.65 3.52 -43.09
N PRO A 107 1.45 4.10 -42.91
CA PRO A 107 1.09 4.73 -41.65
C PRO A 107 1.08 3.68 -40.54
N THR A 108 1.48 4.11 -39.34
CA THR A 108 1.33 3.31 -38.14
C THR A 108 -0.05 3.56 -37.56
N THR A 109 -0.85 2.51 -37.40
CA THR A 109 -2.16 2.62 -36.74
C THR A 109 -1.99 2.27 -35.27
N ILE A 110 -2.43 3.15 -34.37
CA ILE A 110 -2.44 2.88 -32.93
C ILE A 110 -3.87 2.78 -32.43
N ILE A 111 -4.08 1.95 -31.42
CA ILE A 111 -5.32 1.90 -30.66
C ILE A 111 -5.14 2.71 -29.39
N PHE A 112 -6.02 3.69 -29.22
CA PHE A 112 -6.02 4.64 -28.11
C PHE A 112 -7.06 4.26 -27.07
N SER A 113 -6.64 4.19 -25.81
CA SER A 113 -7.49 3.99 -24.64
C SER A 113 -7.67 5.32 -23.89
N PRO A 114 -8.87 5.92 -23.89
CA PRO A 114 -9.14 7.18 -23.21
C PRO A 114 -9.02 7.07 -21.68
N LEU A 115 -8.40 8.06 -21.05
CA LEU A 115 -8.28 8.17 -19.59
C LEU A 115 -9.16 9.28 -19.01
N GLY A 116 -9.44 10.33 -19.79
CA GLY A 116 -10.30 11.42 -19.38
C GLY A 116 -10.48 12.47 -20.47
N GLU A 117 -11.47 13.34 -20.28
CA GLU A 117 -11.85 14.37 -21.23
C GLU A 117 -12.00 15.73 -20.53
N ILE A 118 -11.46 16.78 -21.15
CA ILE A 118 -11.74 18.18 -20.81
C ILE A 118 -12.73 18.72 -21.83
N LYS A 119 -13.96 18.99 -21.38
CA LYS A 119 -15.01 19.59 -22.21
C LYS A 119 -14.66 21.02 -22.62
N SER A 120 -15.35 21.56 -23.60
CA SER A 120 -15.16 22.93 -24.09
C SER A 120 -15.36 24.01 -23.01
N ASN A 121 -16.19 23.73 -21.98
CA ASN A 121 -16.38 24.58 -20.81
C ASN A 121 -15.27 24.45 -19.74
N GLY A 122 -14.25 23.61 -19.97
CA GLY A 122 -13.15 23.35 -19.05
C GLY A 122 -13.42 22.27 -17.99
N GLN A 123 -14.63 21.71 -17.94
CA GLN A 123 -14.99 20.65 -17.01
C GLN A 123 -14.31 19.33 -17.39
N ILE A 124 -13.76 18.63 -16.39
CA ILE A 124 -13.17 17.30 -16.57
C ILE A 124 -14.24 16.24 -16.34
N SER A 125 -14.30 15.23 -17.21
CA SER A 125 -15.17 14.07 -17.06
C SER A 125 -14.50 12.80 -17.57
N PRO A 126 -15.02 11.61 -17.23
CA PRO A 126 -14.75 10.41 -18.01
C PRO A 126 -15.06 10.67 -19.50
N ASN A 127 -14.38 9.95 -20.40
CA ASN A 127 -14.62 10.12 -21.83
C ASN A 127 -16.02 9.65 -22.20
N VAL A 128 -16.87 10.60 -22.58
CA VAL A 128 -18.27 10.33 -22.97
C VAL A 128 -18.63 10.94 -24.32
N SER A 129 -17.80 11.86 -24.83
CA SER A 129 -18.03 12.47 -26.13
C SER A 129 -17.53 11.59 -27.27
N ALA A 130 -18.28 11.59 -28.38
CA ALA A 130 -17.80 11.07 -29.64
C ALA A 130 -16.55 11.83 -30.09
N ILE A 131 -15.57 11.10 -30.61
CA ILE A 131 -14.38 11.69 -31.23
C ILE A 131 -14.57 11.69 -32.75
N ASP A 132 -14.44 12.86 -33.35
CA ASP A 132 -14.62 13.03 -34.79
C ASP A 132 -13.45 12.41 -35.57
N PRO A 133 -13.70 11.70 -36.69
CA PRO A 133 -12.65 11.35 -37.63
C PRO A 133 -11.84 12.57 -38.05
N GLN A 134 -10.55 12.38 -38.32
CA GLN A 134 -9.58 13.43 -38.65
C GLN A 134 -9.20 14.38 -37.50
N SER A 135 -9.75 14.20 -36.30
CA SER A 135 -9.34 14.99 -35.13
C SER A 135 -7.81 14.91 -34.93
N PRO A 136 -7.14 16.06 -34.74
CA PRO A 136 -5.69 16.11 -34.60
C PRO A 136 -5.24 15.43 -33.30
N VAL A 137 -4.12 14.72 -33.43
CA VAL A 137 -3.49 13.97 -32.35
C VAL A 137 -2.12 14.57 -32.04
N PHE A 138 -1.78 14.69 -30.77
CA PHE A 138 -0.57 15.37 -30.31
C PHE A 138 0.04 14.71 -29.05
N LEU A 139 1.30 15.03 -28.74
CA LEU A 139 1.96 14.60 -27.51
C LEU A 139 1.69 15.62 -26.39
N PRO A 140 0.99 15.26 -25.32
CA PRO A 140 0.53 16.23 -24.32
C PRO A 140 1.68 16.83 -23.51
N LYS A 141 1.54 18.11 -23.12
CA LYS A 141 2.38 18.75 -22.08
C LYS A 141 2.12 18.12 -20.69
N PRO A 142 3.12 18.11 -19.78
CA PRO A 142 2.95 17.61 -18.40
C PRO A 142 1.75 18.23 -17.66
N ASP A 143 1.54 19.54 -17.78
CA ASP A 143 0.41 20.24 -17.14
C ASP A 143 -0.97 19.69 -17.57
N LEU A 144 -1.09 19.24 -18.82
CA LEU A 144 -2.32 18.64 -19.33
C LEU A 144 -2.54 17.26 -18.70
N ILE A 145 -1.47 16.46 -18.59
CA ILE A 145 -1.50 15.14 -17.96
C ILE A 145 -1.88 15.27 -16.47
N GLU A 146 -1.20 16.17 -15.73
CA GLU A 146 -1.50 16.47 -14.32
C GLU A 146 -2.97 16.85 -14.13
N LYS A 147 -3.46 17.77 -14.98
CA LYS A 147 -4.83 18.25 -14.91
C LYS A 147 -5.85 17.15 -15.18
N VAL A 148 -5.67 16.36 -16.24
CA VAL A 148 -6.67 15.33 -16.60
C VAL A 148 -6.67 14.19 -15.60
N ILE A 149 -5.50 13.72 -15.14
CA ILE A 149 -5.41 12.66 -14.13
C ILE A 149 -5.90 13.17 -12.75
N ASN A 150 -5.89 14.48 -12.52
CA ASN A 150 -6.16 15.14 -11.24
C ASN A 150 -5.07 14.85 -10.21
N ILE A 151 -3.81 14.99 -10.63
CA ILE A 151 -2.68 14.95 -9.71
C ILE A 151 -2.70 16.23 -8.86
N PRO A 152 -2.67 16.13 -7.53
CA PRO A 152 -2.73 17.29 -6.66
C PRO A 152 -1.45 18.12 -6.74
N SER A 153 -1.58 19.44 -6.64
CA SER A 153 -0.45 20.38 -6.64
C SER A 153 0.41 20.27 -5.37
N GLU A 154 -0.24 19.94 -4.25
CA GLU A 154 0.39 19.71 -2.96
C GLU A 154 0.17 18.27 -2.48
N GLY A 155 1.03 17.80 -1.59
CA GLY A 155 0.92 16.49 -0.99
C GLY A 155 2.24 15.75 -0.94
N LEU A 156 2.15 14.48 -0.59
CA LEU A 156 3.28 13.60 -0.45
C LEU A 156 3.75 13.10 -1.81
N GLU A 157 4.90 13.58 -2.28
CA GLU A 157 5.55 13.04 -3.49
C GLU A 157 6.01 11.60 -3.24
N VAL A 158 5.56 10.67 -4.09
CA VAL A 158 5.89 9.23 -3.98
C VAL A 158 6.54 8.67 -5.24
N GLY A 159 6.61 9.45 -6.31
CA GLY A 159 7.09 8.98 -7.58
C GLY A 159 6.77 9.93 -8.72
N GLU A 160 6.76 9.38 -9.93
CA GLU A 160 6.37 10.06 -11.16
C GLU A 160 5.28 9.27 -11.87
N VAL A 161 4.35 9.97 -12.52
CA VAL A 161 3.47 9.35 -13.51
C VAL A 161 4.36 8.98 -14.68
N THR A 162 4.19 7.76 -15.16
CA THR A 162 5.08 7.22 -16.18
C THR A 162 4.29 6.38 -17.15
N THR A 163 4.97 6.04 -18.22
CA THR A 163 4.57 4.98 -19.13
C THR A 163 5.70 3.95 -19.12
N PHE A 164 5.46 2.71 -19.52
CA PHE A 164 6.57 1.74 -19.56
C PHE A 164 7.71 2.17 -20.50
N SER A 165 7.38 3.01 -21.48
CA SER A 165 8.26 3.53 -22.51
C SER A 165 8.97 4.83 -22.13
N ARG A 166 8.24 5.80 -21.54
CA ARG A 166 8.76 7.16 -21.29
C ARG A 166 8.31 7.74 -19.95
N GLN A 167 9.21 8.50 -19.32
CA GLN A 167 8.91 9.38 -18.20
C GLN A 167 8.13 10.60 -18.70
N THR A 168 7.19 11.10 -17.89
CA THR A 168 6.27 12.17 -18.31
C THR A 168 6.54 13.53 -17.63
N ASP A 169 7.62 13.62 -16.83
CA ASP A 169 7.96 14.75 -15.95
C ASP A 169 6.87 15.13 -14.92
N VAL A 170 5.74 14.41 -14.90
CA VAL A 170 4.65 14.61 -13.95
C VAL A 170 4.96 13.89 -12.64
N ARG A 171 5.02 14.66 -11.55
CA ARG A 171 5.30 14.09 -10.23
C ARG A 171 4.03 13.55 -9.59
N LEU A 172 4.05 12.29 -9.20
CA LEU A 172 2.95 11.66 -8.48
C LEU A 172 2.95 12.09 -7.01
N ARG A 173 1.90 12.83 -6.63
CA ARG A 173 1.67 13.30 -5.26
C ARG A 173 0.40 12.68 -4.69
N LEU A 174 0.44 12.34 -3.40
CA LEU A 174 -0.69 11.81 -2.64
C LEU A 174 -1.14 12.82 -1.59
N GLU A 175 -2.40 13.23 -1.66
CA GLU A 175 -3.03 14.01 -0.60
C GLU A 175 -3.20 13.20 0.68
N GLU A 176 -3.30 13.91 1.80
CA GLU A 176 -3.53 13.32 3.10
C GLU A 176 -4.83 12.49 3.17
N ASN A 177 -5.88 12.92 2.45
CA ASN A 177 -7.15 12.22 2.36
C ASN A 177 -7.05 10.83 1.70
N ILE A 178 -6.13 10.68 0.74
CA ILE A 178 -5.84 9.39 0.11
C ILE A 178 -5.25 8.44 1.15
N LEU A 179 -4.25 8.90 1.90
CA LEU A 179 -3.58 8.12 2.95
C LEU A 179 -4.53 7.76 4.10
N ARG A 180 -5.48 8.65 4.44
CA ARG A 180 -6.54 8.40 5.44
C ARG A 180 -7.57 7.36 5.01
N SER A 181 -7.70 7.13 3.71
CA SER A 181 -8.71 6.23 3.14
C SER A 181 -8.15 4.83 2.83
N HIS A 182 -7.01 4.51 3.44
CA HIS A 182 -6.27 3.26 3.34
C HIS A 182 -5.71 2.98 1.94
N VAL A 183 -4.48 2.49 1.89
CA VAL A 183 -3.75 2.18 0.66
C VAL A 183 -3.32 0.73 0.69
N LEU A 184 -3.44 0.04 -0.45
CA LEU A 184 -2.99 -1.34 -0.60
C LEU A 184 -1.89 -1.41 -1.67
N LEU A 185 -0.74 -1.97 -1.28
CA LEU A 185 0.39 -2.25 -2.16
C LEU A 185 0.41 -3.75 -2.47
N ILE A 186 0.39 -4.09 -3.75
CA ILE A 186 0.35 -5.48 -4.23
C ILE A 186 1.53 -5.71 -5.15
N GLY A 187 2.30 -6.79 -4.97
CA GLY A 187 3.40 -7.13 -5.86
C GLY A 187 4.36 -8.13 -5.26
N THR A 188 5.14 -8.85 -6.07
CA THR A 188 6.10 -9.88 -5.62
C THR A 188 7.28 -9.29 -4.84
N THR A 189 8.12 -10.15 -4.26
CA THR A 189 9.42 -9.73 -3.69
C THR A 189 10.23 -8.92 -4.70
N GLY A 190 10.87 -7.86 -4.22
CA GLY A 190 11.71 -6.97 -5.05
C GLY A 190 10.95 -6.07 -6.03
N SER A 191 9.61 -6.05 -6.00
CA SER A 191 8.82 -5.23 -6.93
C SER A 191 8.81 -3.73 -6.61
N GLY A 192 9.18 -3.33 -5.40
CA GLY A 192 9.20 -1.93 -4.96
C GLY A 192 8.21 -1.56 -3.85
N LYS A 193 7.50 -2.51 -3.23
CA LYS A 193 6.58 -2.24 -2.11
C LYS A 193 7.29 -1.62 -0.89
N THR A 194 8.34 -2.25 -0.39
CA THR A 194 9.11 -1.76 0.76
C THR A 194 9.77 -0.42 0.43
N THR A 195 10.21 -0.21 -0.81
CA THR A 195 10.68 1.09 -1.34
C THR A 195 9.59 2.17 -1.23
N PHE A 196 8.35 1.86 -1.64
CA PHE A 196 7.22 2.77 -1.48
C PHE A 196 7.00 3.12 -0.01
N LEU A 197 6.91 2.12 0.87
CA LEU A 197 6.70 2.34 2.30
C LEU A 197 7.83 3.16 2.94
N LYS A 198 9.10 2.91 2.59
CA LYS A 198 10.26 3.70 3.02
C LYS A 198 10.17 5.15 2.57
N THR A 199 9.66 5.40 1.36
CA THR A 199 9.41 6.75 0.83
C THR A 199 8.35 7.50 1.63
N ILE A 200 7.24 6.82 1.95
CA ILE A 200 6.18 7.38 2.79
C ILE A 200 6.73 7.71 4.19
N PHE A 201 7.44 6.76 4.80
CA PHE A 201 8.05 6.92 6.13
C PHE A 201 9.01 8.11 6.16
N PHE A 202 9.91 8.20 5.19
CA PHE A 202 10.89 9.27 5.07
C PHE A 202 10.26 10.66 4.93
N SER A 203 9.27 10.79 4.06
CA SER A 203 8.64 12.07 3.83
C SER A 203 7.74 12.49 5.00
N ASN A 204 7.06 11.55 5.65
CA ASN A 204 6.32 11.84 6.88
C ASN A 204 7.24 12.29 8.01
N TYR A 205 8.43 11.68 8.14
CA TYR A 205 9.45 12.13 9.09
C TYR A 205 9.82 13.60 8.84
N LYS A 206 10.14 13.98 7.60
CA LYS A 206 10.47 15.36 7.24
C LYS A 206 9.32 16.34 7.53
N ASN A 207 8.09 15.90 7.30
CA ASN A 207 6.88 16.69 7.51
C ASN A 207 6.32 16.60 8.93
N LYS A 208 7.05 16.00 9.88
CA LYS A 208 6.65 15.84 11.28
C LYS A 208 5.28 15.16 11.47
N LYS A 209 4.97 14.18 10.62
CA LYS A 209 3.72 13.40 10.66
C LYS A 209 3.92 12.08 11.41
N SER A 210 2.91 11.68 12.19
CA SER A 210 2.98 10.44 12.98
C SER A 210 2.90 9.21 12.06
N THR A 211 3.94 8.38 12.08
CA THR A 211 4.02 7.12 11.32
C THR A 211 4.50 6.00 12.22
N ILE A 212 3.78 4.87 12.18
CA ILE A 212 4.15 3.65 12.89
C ILE A 212 4.35 2.56 11.85
N VAL A 213 5.49 1.87 11.91
CA VAL A 213 5.81 0.76 11.02
C VAL A 213 5.78 -0.53 11.81
N LEU A 214 5.09 -1.55 11.30
CA LEU A 214 5.27 -2.93 11.74
C LEU A 214 6.29 -3.60 10.81
N ASP A 215 7.51 -3.76 11.31
CA ASP A 215 8.67 -4.20 10.54
C ASP A 215 8.98 -5.66 10.84
N ARG A 216 8.59 -6.55 9.93
CA ARG A 216 8.79 -8.00 10.09
C ARG A 216 10.23 -8.43 9.81
N GLN A 217 10.90 -7.78 8.87
CA GLN A 217 12.21 -8.22 8.35
C GLN A 217 13.39 -7.41 8.91
N GLY A 218 13.12 -6.37 9.72
CA GLY A 218 14.15 -5.47 10.25
C GLY A 218 14.65 -4.45 9.21
N ASP A 219 13.91 -4.33 8.10
CA ASP A 219 14.30 -3.56 6.92
C ASP A 219 14.11 -2.05 7.13
N PHE A 220 13.16 -1.67 7.99
CA PHE A 220 12.91 -0.29 8.40
C PHE A 220 13.79 0.11 9.57
N VAL A 221 14.11 -0.79 10.50
CA VAL A 221 15.08 -0.49 11.57
C VAL A 221 16.43 -0.10 10.97
N ARG A 222 16.95 -0.90 10.03
CA ARG A 222 18.19 -0.58 9.31
C ARG A 222 18.10 0.71 8.51
N PHE A 223 16.95 0.96 7.89
CA PHE A 223 16.71 2.21 7.17
C PHE A 223 16.68 3.43 8.12
N LEU A 224 16.07 3.29 9.30
CA LEU A 224 16.01 4.30 10.34
C LEU A 224 17.42 4.68 10.82
N ILE A 225 18.22 3.69 11.19
CA ILE A 225 19.61 3.83 11.64
C ILE A 225 20.48 4.55 10.59
N LYS A 226 20.31 4.18 9.30
CA LYS A 226 21.14 4.71 8.21
C LYS A 226 20.77 6.13 7.79
N GLN A 227 19.48 6.48 7.80
CA GLN A 227 18.99 7.68 7.11
C GLN A 227 18.55 8.81 8.04
N PHE A 228 18.33 8.54 9.32
CA PHE A 228 17.70 9.50 10.23
C PHE A 228 18.62 9.88 11.37
N LYS A 229 18.50 11.13 11.81
CA LYS A 229 19.24 11.64 12.97
C LYS A 229 18.65 11.17 14.28
N GLU A 230 17.34 10.97 14.32
CA GLU A 230 16.65 10.55 15.53
C GLU A 230 15.58 9.52 15.15
N GLY A 231 15.29 8.58 16.04
CA GLY A 231 14.29 7.56 15.77
C GLY A 231 13.96 6.72 17.00
N THR A 232 12.78 6.11 16.97
CA THR A 232 12.32 5.23 18.03
C THR A 232 12.05 3.84 17.46
N VAL A 233 12.63 2.83 18.08
CA VAL A 233 12.41 1.42 17.76
C VAL A 233 11.81 0.74 18.99
N ILE A 234 10.74 0.00 18.78
CA ILE A 234 10.10 -0.83 19.80
C ILE A 234 10.39 -2.27 19.44
N VAL A 235 10.96 -3.03 20.38
CA VAL A 235 11.43 -4.39 20.15
C VAL A 235 10.63 -5.34 21.04
N PRO A 236 9.62 -6.05 20.51
CA PRO A 236 8.93 -7.09 21.25
C PRO A 236 9.89 -8.24 21.60
N LEU A 237 10.15 -8.41 22.89
CA LEU A 237 11.08 -9.42 23.38
C LEU A 237 10.43 -10.79 23.50
N THR A 238 11.28 -11.81 23.44
CA THR A 238 10.93 -13.20 23.74
C THR A 238 11.85 -13.72 24.85
N VAL A 239 11.38 -14.68 25.63
CA VAL A 239 12.24 -15.36 26.64
C VAL A 239 13.47 -15.96 25.97
N LYS A 240 13.31 -16.59 24.79
CA LYS A 240 14.43 -17.15 24.02
C LYS A 240 15.44 -16.10 23.60
N ALA A 241 14.99 -14.91 23.16
CA ALA A 241 15.88 -13.81 22.83
C ALA A 241 16.71 -13.38 24.06
N MET A 242 16.08 -13.30 25.23
CA MET A 242 16.79 -12.96 26.47
C MET A 242 17.78 -14.06 26.90
N GLU A 243 17.47 -15.33 26.68
CA GLU A 243 18.39 -16.45 26.92
C GLU A 243 19.59 -16.43 25.96
N GLU A 244 19.36 -16.10 24.68
CA GLU A 244 20.38 -16.09 23.64
C GLU A 244 21.38 -14.93 23.80
N TYR A 245 20.87 -13.70 24.00
CA TYR A 245 21.71 -12.49 24.08
C TYR A 245 22.12 -12.13 25.52
N GLY A 246 21.45 -12.68 26.54
CA GLY A 246 21.72 -12.45 27.96
C GLY A 246 21.19 -11.12 28.51
N SER A 247 21.14 -10.06 27.71
CA SER A 247 20.56 -8.76 28.07
C SER A 247 19.94 -8.06 26.87
N PHE A 248 19.04 -7.10 27.12
CA PHE A 248 18.48 -6.28 26.04
C PHE A 248 19.54 -5.35 25.41
N GLU A 249 20.49 -4.88 26.20
CA GLU A 249 21.63 -4.10 25.72
C GLU A 249 22.47 -4.90 24.72
N ASN A 250 22.87 -6.11 25.08
CA ASN A 250 23.64 -7.00 24.19
C ASN A 250 22.88 -7.29 22.89
N LEU A 251 21.56 -7.50 22.97
CA LEU A 251 20.71 -7.70 21.79
C LEU A 251 20.79 -6.50 20.83
N VAL A 252 20.72 -5.27 21.37
CA VAL A 252 20.81 -4.04 20.55
C VAL A 252 22.22 -3.85 20.00
N GLN A 253 23.26 -4.10 20.80
CA GLN A 253 24.66 -4.00 20.40
C GLN A 253 24.96 -4.97 19.24
N ASP A 254 24.64 -6.26 19.41
CA ASP A 254 24.95 -7.31 18.45
C ASP A 254 24.20 -7.15 17.12
N ARG A 255 22.93 -6.70 17.17
CA ARG A 255 22.09 -6.60 15.96
C ARG A 255 22.25 -5.30 15.19
N TYR A 256 22.55 -4.19 15.87
CA TYR A 256 22.37 -2.86 15.29
C TYR A 256 23.59 -1.95 15.37
N CYS A 257 24.22 -1.81 16.54
CA CYS A 257 25.00 -0.61 16.84
C CYS A 257 26.41 -0.84 17.39
N GLY A 258 26.80 -2.09 17.64
CA GLY A 258 28.06 -2.39 18.32
C GLY A 258 28.14 -1.71 19.69
N GLU A 259 29.34 -1.34 20.12
CA GLU A 259 29.59 -0.84 21.48
C GLU A 259 29.13 0.61 21.75
N ASN A 260 28.67 1.34 20.73
CA ASN A 260 28.20 2.73 20.88
C ASN A 260 26.76 2.80 21.39
N THR A 261 26.51 2.25 22.57
CA THR A 261 25.19 2.25 23.21
C THR A 261 25.28 2.69 24.67
N TRP A 262 24.19 3.26 25.19
CA TRP A 262 24.05 3.54 26.62
C TRP A 262 22.60 3.44 27.07
N GLN A 263 22.39 3.30 28.37
CA GLN A 263 21.08 3.26 28.98
C GLN A 263 20.38 4.62 28.87
N GLY A 264 19.17 4.62 28.31
CA GLY A 264 18.26 5.78 28.30
C GLY A 264 17.14 5.64 29.33
N ASP A 265 16.08 6.44 29.15
CA ASP A 265 14.89 6.41 30.00
C ASP A 265 14.04 5.14 29.79
N ASP A 266 13.21 4.75 30.76
CA ASP A 266 12.25 3.63 30.66
C ASP A 266 12.84 2.31 30.15
N ASN A 267 14.02 1.94 30.65
CA ASN A 267 14.81 0.77 30.23
C ASN A 267 15.20 0.75 28.74
N SER A 268 15.14 1.89 28.07
CA SER A 268 15.59 2.01 26.68
C SER A 268 17.11 1.92 26.57
N ILE A 269 17.57 1.53 25.39
CA ILE A 269 18.97 1.58 24.97
C ILE A 269 19.07 2.61 23.86
N VAL A 270 19.88 3.63 24.06
CA VAL A 270 20.18 4.62 23.03
C VAL A 270 21.42 4.14 22.27
N CYS A 271 21.33 4.17 20.95
CA CYS A 271 22.37 3.78 20.03
C CYS A 271 22.81 4.99 19.20
N GLU A 272 24.12 5.17 19.07
CA GLU A 272 24.74 6.16 18.19
C GLU A 272 25.65 5.49 17.14
N PRO A 273 25.07 5.07 16.00
CA PRO A 273 25.82 4.34 14.96
C PRO A 273 26.80 5.26 14.21
N GLU A 274 26.46 6.54 14.09
CA GLU A 274 27.29 7.62 13.55
C GLU A 274 27.07 8.87 14.40
N GLN A 275 28.09 9.72 14.51
CA GLN A 275 28.05 10.91 15.35
C GLN A 275 26.84 11.80 15.04
N GLY A 276 26.02 12.07 16.06
CA GLY A 276 24.80 12.86 15.98
C GLY A 276 23.56 12.11 15.47
N ARG A 277 23.62 10.78 15.32
CA ARG A 277 22.43 9.94 15.06
C ARG A 277 22.04 9.18 16.33
N LEU A 278 20.92 9.53 16.94
CA LEU A 278 20.46 8.95 18.20
C LEU A 278 19.20 8.10 17.97
N ILE A 279 19.34 6.79 18.01
CA ILE A 279 18.21 5.86 17.86
C ILE A 279 17.92 5.21 19.20
N SER A 280 16.70 5.38 19.72
CA SER A 280 16.28 4.81 21.00
C SER A 280 15.50 3.51 20.80
N PHE A 281 15.97 2.44 21.44
CA PHE A 281 15.37 1.11 21.41
C PHE A 281 14.64 0.84 22.73
N TYR A 282 13.35 0.47 22.67
CA TYR A 282 12.53 0.18 23.83
C TYR A 282 12.13 -1.29 23.86
N PRO A 283 12.43 -2.03 24.94
CA PRO A 283 12.05 -3.43 25.06
C PRO A 283 10.56 -3.53 25.38
N PHE A 284 9.78 -4.27 24.60
CA PHE A 284 8.33 -4.41 24.77
C PHE A 284 7.92 -5.84 25.10
N SER A 285 6.94 -6.02 25.98
CA SER A 285 6.26 -7.30 26.13
C SER A 285 4.77 -7.14 26.40
N LEU A 286 4.01 -8.17 26.04
CA LEU A 286 2.60 -8.23 26.41
C LEU A 286 2.47 -8.67 27.86
N ARG A 287 1.57 -8.04 28.61
CA ARG A 287 1.21 -8.55 29.93
C ARG A 287 -0.02 -9.43 29.85
N PHE A 288 0.03 -10.60 30.48
CA PHE A 288 -1.10 -11.54 30.49
C PHE A 288 -2.37 -10.84 31.02
N LYS A 289 -2.24 -10.06 32.09
CA LYS A 289 -3.36 -9.31 32.69
C LYS A 289 -4.04 -8.33 31.72
N ASP A 290 -3.27 -7.74 30.80
CA ASP A 290 -3.77 -6.71 29.89
C ASP A 290 -4.52 -7.36 28.71
N ILE A 291 -4.02 -8.51 28.24
CA ILE A 291 -4.59 -9.22 27.10
C ILE A 291 -5.67 -10.23 27.49
N PHE A 292 -5.74 -10.68 28.74
CA PHE A 292 -6.58 -11.81 29.20
C PHE A 292 -8.04 -11.72 28.74
N ARG A 293 -8.65 -10.53 28.84
CA ARG A 293 -10.06 -10.32 28.45
C ARG A 293 -10.28 -10.42 26.94
N GLN A 294 -9.25 -10.10 26.15
CA GLN A 294 -9.27 -10.05 24.70
C GLN A 294 -8.51 -11.22 24.06
N LEU A 295 -8.04 -12.20 24.84
CA LEU A 295 -7.35 -13.39 24.33
C LEU A 295 -8.13 -14.16 23.26
N PRO A 296 -9.46 -14.34 23.36
CA PRO A 296 -10.24 -14.87 22.27
C PRO A 296 -10.01 -14.07 21.00
N ASP A 297 -9.94 -12.75 21.09
CA ASP A 297 -9.83 -11.88 19.92
C ASP A 297 -8.41 -11.79 19.33
N SER A 298 -7.38 -12.16 20.07
CA SER A 298 -5.98 -12.10 19.58
C SER A 298 -5.37 -13.48 19.27
N PHE A 299 -5.92 -14.56 19.82
CA PHE A 299 -5.32 -15.89 19.75
C PHE A 299 -6.15 -16.87 18.92
N PRO A 300 -5.60 -17.49 17.87
CA PRO A 300 -6.37 -18.30 16.91
C PRO A 300 -6.78 -19.68 17.47
N TYR A 301 -6.04 -20.24 18.42
CA TYR A 301 -6.17 -21.65 18.85
C TYR A 301 -7.35 -21.97 19.78
N LEU A 302 -8.14 -20.96 20.17
CA LEU A 302 -9.34 -21.16 20.97
C LEU A 302 -10.49 -21.65 20.09
N SER A 303 -11.16 -22.72 20.52
CA SER A 303 -12.38 -23.23 19.88
C SER A 303 -13.55 -22.24 20.01
N ASP A 304 -14.55 -22.33 19.12
CA ASP A 304 -15.74 -21.46 19.17
C ASP A 304 -16.48 -21.53 20.51
N TYR A 305 -16.59 -22.73 21.08
CA TYR A 305 -17.18 -22.91 22.41
C TYR A 305 -16.34 -22.25 23.52
N ALA A 306 -15.01 -22.32 23.43
CA ALA A 306 -14.13 -21.63 24.37
C ALA A 306 -14.27 -20.10 24.27
N ARG A 307 -14.36 -19.58 23.04
CA ARG A 307 -14.59 -18.15 22.76
C ARG A 307 -15.94 -17.68 23.31
N ALA A 308 -17.02 -18.42 23.02
CA ALA A 308 -18.36 -18.09 23.49
C ALA A 308 -18.48 -18.11 25.02
N SER A 309 -17.74 -19.02 25.67
CA SER A 309 -17.75 -19.17 27.13
C SER A 309 -16.76 -18.26 27.85
N TRP A 310 -15.98 -17.46 27.13
CA TRP A 310 -14.87 -16.69 27.71
C TRP A 310 -15.33 -15.66 28.76
N SER A 311 -16.54 -15.12 28.62
CA SER A 311 -17.12 -14.22 29.62
C SER A 311 -17.29 -14.88 31.01
N SER A 312 -17.56 -16.19 31.05
CA SER A 312 -17.60 -16.98 32.29
C SER A 312 -16.20 -17.26 32.82
N VAL A 313 -15.24 -17.54 31.94
CA VAL A 313 -13.83 -17.70 32.28
C VAL A 313 -13.29 -16.42 32.92
N VAL A 314 -13.51 -15.26 32.31
CA VAL A 314 -13.06 -13.96 32.83
C VAL A 314 -13.60 -13.70 34.23
N ARG A 315 -14.89 -13.99 34.49
CA ARG A 315 -15.51 -13.82 35.81
C ARG A 315 -14.94 -14.77 36.86
N ALA A 316 -14.72 -16.03 36.52
CA ALA A 316 -14.24 -17.03 37.48
C ALA A 316 -12.72 -16.93 37.74
N CYS A 317 -11.98 -16.53 36.71
CA CYS A 317 -10.52 -16.46 36.67
C CYS A 317 -9.98 -15.04 36.83
N GLU A 318 -10.74 -14.09 37.38
CA GLU A 318 -10.27 -12.70 37.56
C GLU A 318 -8.93 -12.64 38.32
N LYS A 319 -8.79 -13.43 39.40
CA LYS A 319 -7.54 -13.52 40.17
C LYS A 319 -6.35 -14.06 39.38
N LEU A 320 -6.58 -14.70 38.23
CA LEU A 320 -5.50 -15.17 37.35
C LEU A 320 -4.67 -14.02 36.80
N THR A 321 -5.23 -12.82 36.69
CA THR A 321 -4.49 -11.64 36.23
C THR A 321 -3.53 -11.06 37.27
N GLU A 322 -3.59 -11.51 38.52
CA GLU A 322 -2.68 -11.09 39.60
C GLU A 322 -1.41 -11.94 39.65
N VAL A 323 -1.38 -13.07 38.94
CA VAL A 323 -0.27 -14.01 38.91
C VAL A 323 0.42 -13.94 37.55
N SER A 324 1.75 -13.83 37.56
CA SER A 324 2.55 -13.89 36.33
C SER A 324 2.27 -15.20 35.59
N SER A 325 2.08 -15.12 34.27
CA SER A 325 1.90 -16.30 33.43
C SER A 325 3.10 -17.27 33.45
N THR A 326 4.28 -16.77 33.85
CA THR A 326 5.49 -17.56 34.05
C THR A 326 5.56 -18.29 35.40
N SER A 327 4.60 -18.06 36.32
CA SER A 327 4.61 -18.69 37.64
C SER A 327 4.13 -20.14 37.59
N PRO A 328 4.79 -21.10 38.29
CA PRO A 328 4.28 -22.47 38.42
C PRO A 328 2.88 -22.58 39.04
N SER A 329 2.48 -21.56 39.81
CA SER A 329 1.14 -21.48 40.43
C SER A 329 0.03 -21.15 39.42
N PHE A 330 0.38 -20.59 38.25
CA PHE A 330 -0.56 -20.17 37.22
C PHE A 330 -1.45 -21.32 36.75
N TYR A 331 -0.85 -22.46 36.37
CA TYR A 331 -1.60 -23.61 35.85
C TYR A 331 -2.57 -24.22 36.86
N LYS A 332 -2.15 -24.34 38.13
CA LYS A 332 -3.02 -24.84 39.21
C LYS A 332 -4.21 -23.91 39.43
N MET A 333 -3.98 -22.60 39.36
CA MET A 333 -5.04 -21.61 39.53
C MET A 333 -5.98 -21.56 38.32
N LEU A 334 -5.45 -21.71 37.11
CA LEU A 334 -6.23 -21.83 35.88
C LEU A 334 -7.17 -23.04 35.93
N GLU A 335 -6.67 -24.21 36.32
CA GLU A 335 -7.49 -25.42 36.46
C GLU A 335 -8.62 -25.22 37.48
N SER A 336 -8.30 -24.68 38.65
CA SER A 336 -9.28 -24.36 39.70
C SER A 336 -10.36 -23.38 39.23
N CYS A 337 -9.97 -22.34 38.49
CA CYS A 337 -10.90 -21.32 38.04
C CYS A 337 -11.78 -21.77 36.86
N LEU A 338 -11.26 -22.61 35.96
CA LEU A 338 -12.07 -23.23 34.90
C LEU A 338 -13.14 -24.17 35.46
N GLY A 339 -12.82 -24.92 36.53
CA GLY A 339 -13.81 -25.69 37.28
C GLY A 339 -14.93 -24.82 37.86
N ARG A 340 -14.58 -23.65 38.45
CA ARG A 340 -15.56 -22.67 38.97
C ARG A 340 -16.40 -22.03 37.87
N ALA A 341 -15.87 -21.88 36.66
CA ALA A 341 -16.60 -21.35 35.50
C ALA A 341 -17.63 -22.34 34.92
N ASN A 342 -17.72 -23.57 35.45
CA ASN A 342 -18.58 -24.65 34.97
C ASN A 342 -18.37 -24.95 33.47
N ILE A 343 -17.12 -24.87 33.01
CA ILE A 343 -16.73 -25.17 31.64
C ILE A 343 -16.56 -26.68 31.49
N ASN A 344 -17.15 -27.27 30.46
CA ASN A 344 -17.04 -28.70 30.22
C ASN A 344 -15.57 -29.14 30.07
N THR A 345 -15.27 -30.41 30.30
CA THR A 345 -13.89 -30.93 30.33
C THR A 345 -13.16 -30.74 29.00
N GLN A 346 -13.85 -30.89 27.86
CA GLN A 346 -13.25 -30.75 26.53
C GLN A 346 -12.84 -29.29 26.24
N THR A 347 -13.71 -28.34 26.52
CA THR A 347 -13.49 -26.90 26.36
C THR A 347 -12.44 -26.42 27.35
N SER A 348 -12.48 -26.87 28.60
CA SER A 348 -11.43 -26.58 29.60
C SER A 348 -10.06 -27.07 29.12
N GLY A 349 -9.97 -28.31 28.61
CA GLY A 349 -8.74 -28.85 28.06
C GLY A 349 -8.28 -28.15 26.78
N ASN A 350 -9.18 -27.58 25.97
CA ASN A 350 -8.80 -26.70 24.86
C ASN A 350 -8.22 -25.38 25.38
N ILE A 351 -8.88 -24.71 26.33
CA ILE A 351 -8.40 -23.45 26.92
C ILE A 351 -7.01 -23.64 27.55
N GLN A 352 -6.83 -24.69 28.36
CA GLN A 352 -5.56 -24.97 29.00
C GLN A 352 -4.44 -25.16 27.98
N ARG A 353 -4.64 -26.03 26.97
CA ARG A 353 -3.63 -26.25 25.92
C ARG A 353 -3.33 -24.99 25.11
N SER A 354 -4.35 -24.20 24.77
CA SER A 354 -4.17 -22.93 24.07
C SER A 354 -3.34 -21.94 24.90
N LEU A 355 -3.64 -21.79 26.19
CA LEU A 355 -2.89 -20.89 27.06
C LEU A 355 -1.46 -21.39 27.30
N SER A 356 -1.26 -22.70 27.46
CA SER A 356 0.08 -23.30 27.53
C SER A 356 0.90 -22.95 26.29
N ALA A 357 0.34 -23.13 25.09
CA ALA A 357 1.03 -22.78 23.84
C ALA A 357 1.42 -21.29 23.76
N LEU A 358 0.52 -20.40 24.20
CA LEU A 358 0.82 -18.96 24.25
C LEU A 358 1.96 -18.62 25.22
N ILE A 359 1.98 -19.26 26.39
CA ILE A 359 3.02 -19.07 27.41
C ILE A 359 4.36 -19.63 26.91
N GLU A 360 4.34 -20.78 26.24
CA GLU A 360 5.52 -21.42 25.66
C GLU A 360 6.19 -20.59 24.55
N TYR A 361 5.44 -19.72 23.85
CA TYR A 361 6.05 -18.74 22.95
C TYR A 361 6.97 -17.76 23.68
N GLY A 362 6.82 -17.58 24.99
CA GLY A 362 7.68 -16.73 25.80
C GLY A 362 7.56 -15.25 25.46
N ILE A 363 6.38 -14.78 25.05
CA ILE A 363 6.12 -13.38 24.65
C ILE A 363 5.36 -12.58 25.71
N LEU A 364 5.09 -13.18 26.88
CA LEU A 364 4.28 -12.63 27.95
C LEU A 364 5.10 -12.34 29.21
N ASP A 365 4.71 -11.29 29.93
CA ASP A 365 5.17 -10.93 31.27
C ASP A 365 6.71 -10.91 31.42
N ILE A 366 7.42 -10.42 30.40
CA ILE A 366 8.88 -10.31 30.44
C ILE A 366 9.24 -9.11 31.34
N PRO A 367 10.12 -9.27 32.34
CA PRO A 367 10.54 -8.17 33.20
C PRO A 367 11.27 -7.06 32.44
N ASN A 368 11.29 -5.86 33.02
CA ASN A 368 12.03 -4.70 32.50
C ASN A 368 11.62 -4.23 31.08
N THR A 369 10.41 -4.58 30.62
CA THR A 369 9.87 -4.12 29.33
C THR A 369 8.77 -3.08 29.51
N ILE A 370 8.63 -2.17 28.54
CA ILE A 370 7.45 -1.34 28.38
C ILE A 370 6.23 -2.19 28.00
N THR A 371 5.05 -1.68 28.37
CA THR A 371 3.75 -2.33 28.26
C THR A 371 2.74 -1.41 27.56
N GLY A 372 1.48 -1.82 27.46
CA GLY A 372 0.49 -1.11 26.64
C GLY A 372 0.26 0.38 27.00
N SER A 373 0.37 0.77 28.27
CA SER A 373 0.25 2.18 28.66
C SER A 373 1.46 3.01 28.26
N GLU A 374 2.67 2.49 28.53
CA GLU A 374 3.93 3.15 28.19
C GLU A 374 4.12 3.22 26.67
N LEU A 375 3.67 2.21 25.93
CA LEU A 375 3.60 2.23 24.46
C LEU A 375 2.85 3.46 23.96
N ILE A 376 1.68 3.77 24.53
CA ILE A 376 0.90 4.94 24.11
C ILE A 376 1.62 6.24 24.43
N ASP A 377 2.28 6.34 25.57
CA ASP A 377 3.02 7.54 25.94
C ASP A 377 4.23 7.76 25.04
N LEU A 378 4.92 6.68 24.65
CA LEU A 378 5.97 6.71 23.63
C LEU A 378 5.43 7.12 22.25
N LEU A 379 4.25 6.64 21.85
CA LEU A 379 3.62 7.04 20.58
C LEU A 379 3.14 8.51 20.57
N LYS A 380 2.98 9.16 21.73
CA LYS A 380 2.70 10.59 21.84
C LYS A 380 3.96 11.44 21.71
N SER A 381 5.06 10.99 22.31
CA SER A 381 6.35 11.71 22.28
C SER A 381 7.12 11.49 20.97
N SER A 382 6.93 10.34 20.31
CA SER A 382 7.64 9.97 19.10
C SER A 382 6.76 10.02 17.85
N GLN A 383 7.21 10.78 16.85
CA GLN A 383 6.49 10.91 15.58
C GLN A 383 6.75 9.72 14.63
N ASN A 384 7.91 9.07 14.71
CA ASN A 384 8.30 8.01 13.78
C ASN A 384 8.77 6.80 14.57
N VAL A 385 7.95 5.76 14.58
CA VAL A 385 8.15 4.58 15.42
C VAL A 385 8.21 3.35 14.54
N VAL A 386 9.26 2.57 14.69
CA VAL A 386 9.40 1.26 14.05
C VAL A 386 9.21 0.19 15.11
N ILE A 387 8.29 -0.74 14.87
CA ILE A 387 8.04 -1.89 15.73
C ILE A 387 8.72 -3.09 15.06
N ASP A 388 9.85 -3.49 15.63
CA ASP A 388 10.73 -4.50 15.07
C ASP A 388 10.34 -5.91 15.49
N LEU A 389 9.65 -6.62 14.60
CA LEU A 389 9.19 -7.99 14.81
C LEU A 389 10.22 -9.02 14.36
N SER A 390 11.36 -8.61 13.78
CA SER A 390 12.36 -9.51 13.21
C SER A 390 12.98 -10.43 14.27
N ILE A 391 13.23 -9.93 15.48
CA ILE A 391 13.75 -10.72 16.59
C ILE A 391 12.82 -11.88 16.97
N VAL A 392 11.50 -11.67 16.95
CA VAL A 392 10.52 -12.70 17.28
C VAL A 392 10.56 -13.79 16.22
N LEU A 393 10.65 -13.41 14.95
CA LEU A 393 10.73 -14.35 13.84
C LEU A 393 12.02 -15.18 13.89
N GLU A 394 13.16 -14.52 14.11
CA GLU A 394 14.48 -15.17 14.11
C GLU A 394 14.67 -16.11 15.30
N THR A 395 14.12 -15.76 16.48
CA THR A 395 14.27 -16.59 17.70
C THR A 395 13.24 -17.71 17.79
N LEU A 396 12.02 -17.50 17.28
CA LEU A 396 10.94 -18.48 17.41
C LEU A 396 10.69 -19.31 16.14
N PHE A 397 11.03 -18.80 14.95
CA PHE A 397 10.72 -19.39 13.64
C PHE A 397 9.22 -19.67 13.42
N LEU A 398 8.34 -18.87 14.04
CA LEU A 398 6.89 -19.02 14.02
C LEU A 398 6.19 -17.68 13.69
N VAL A 399 5.08 -17.75 12.96
CA VAL A 399 4.30 -16.56 12.53
C VAL A 399 3.17 -16.19 13.50
N GLU A 400 2.73 -17.14 14.31
CA GLU A 400 1.63 -16.96 15.25
C GLU A 400 1.97 -15.99 16.39
N PRO A 401 3.17 -16.03 17.00
CA PRO A 401 3.58 -15.02 17.98
C PRO A 401 3.57 -13.60 17.39
N ILE A 402 4.02 -13.44 16.14
CA ILE A 402 4.01 -12.16 15.42
C ILE A 402 2.58 -11.67 15.24
N SER A 403 1.67 -12.56 14.85
CA SER A 403 0.25 -12.23 14.70
C SER A 403 -0.37 -11.77 16.02
N VAL A 404 -0.07 -12.45 17.14
CA VAL A 404 -0.57 -12.09 18.48
C VAL A 404 -0.02 -10.73 18.92
N ILE A 405 1.29 -10.51 18.82
CA ILE A 405 1.94 -9.24 19.18
C ILE A 405 1.35 -8.10 18.36
N SER A 406 1.28 -8.29 17.05
CA SER A 406 0.79 -7.27 16.11
C SER A 406 -0.67 -6.94 16.33
N TYR A 407 -1.52 -7.95 16.57
CA TYR A 407 -2.91 -7.73 16.92
C TYR A 407 -3.04 -6.86 18.17
N ASN A 408 -2.33 -7.22 19.25
CA ASN A 408 -2.46 -6.52 20.52
C ASN A 408 -1.93 -5.09 20.43
N ILE A 409 -0.81 -4.86 19.76
CA ILE A 409 -0.28 -3.52 19.49
C ILE A 409 -1.30 -2.68 18.70
N LEU A 410 -1.87 -3.25 17.63
CA LEU A 410 -2.86 -2.56 16.82
C LEU A 410 -4.16 -2.28 17.58
N ASP A 411 -4.60 -3.18 18.47
CA ASP A 411 -5.78 -2.96 19.29
C ASP A 411 -5.54 -1.86 20.33
N ILE A 412 -4.35 -1.82 20.95
CA ILE A 412 -3.92 -0.73 21.84
C ILE A 412 -3.99 0.61 21.12
N ILE A 413 -3.38 0.71 19.93
CA ILE A 413 -3.38 1.93 19.10
C ILE A 413 -4.81 2.32 18.73
N TYR A 414 -5.61 1.37 18.24
CA TYR A 414 -6.98 1.63 17.82
C TYR A 414 -7.85 2.12 18.98
N ASN A 415 -7.79 1.46 20.14
CA ASN A 415 -8.61 1.81 21.29
C ASN A 415 -8.24 3.19 21.85
N TYR A 416 -6.96 3.55 21.84
CA TYR A 416 -6.52 4.91 22.15
C TYR A 416 -7.14 5.94 21.19
N LYS A 417 -7.02 5.72 19.88
CA LYS A 417 -7.59 6.61 18.86
C LYS A 417 -9.11 6.70 18.93
N ASP A 418 -9.79 5.60 19.25
CA ASP A 418 -11.24 5.55 19.46
C ASP A 418 -11.67 6.36 20.70
N LYS A 419 -10.91 6.26 21.81
CA LYS A 419 -11.13 7.08 23.01
C LYS A 419 -11.02 8.57 22.68
N MET A 420 -9.95 8.97 21.96
CA MET A 420 -9.73 10.37 21.58
C MET A 420 -10.78 10.89 20.59
N TYR A 421 -11.20 10.06 19.65
CA TYR A 421 -12.34 10.37 18.78
C TYR A 421 -13.64 10.62 19.55
N LYS A 422 -13.96 9.77 20.53
CA LYS A 422 -15.15 9.92 21.38
C LYS A 422 -15.08 11.17 22.27
N MET A 423 -13.89 11.54 22.75
CA MET A 423 -13.67 12.78 23.50
C MET A 423 -13.90 14.02 22.63
N ARG A 424 -13.31 14.06 21.43
CA ARG A 424 -13.52 15.15 20.46
C ARG A 424 -14.99 15.34 20.10
N LYS A 425 -15.74 14.25 19.91
CA LYS A 425 -17.20 14.29 19.68
C LYS A 425 -18.00 14.92 20.83
N LYS A 426 -17.48 14.89 22.05
CA LYS A 426 -18.07 15.51 23.23
C LYS A 426 -17.56 16.95 23.46
N GLY A 427 -16.79 17.51 22.53
CA GLY A 427 -16.20 18.85 22.65
C GLY A 427 -14.97 18.92 23.56
N VAL A 428 -14.43 17.78 24.00
CA VAL A 428 -13.21 17.71 24.81
C VAL A 428 -12.02 17.52 23.88
N ASN A 429 -11.16 18.54 23.78
CA ASN A 429 -9.90 18.47 23.03
C ASN A 429 -8.75 18.21 24.01
N ASP A 430 -8.03 17.11 23.79
CA ASP A 430 -6.77 16.83 24.48
C ASP A 430 -5.62 17.38 23.61
N SER A 431 -4.86 18.33 24.13
CA SER A 431 -3.68 18.87 23.44
C SER A 431 -2.57 17.83 23.25
N ASN A 432 -2.61 16.72 24.01
CA ASN A 432 -1.70 15.60 23.90
C ASN A 432 -2.28 14.44 23.05
N ASP A 433 -3.35 14.67 22.27
CA ASP A 433 -3.81 13.67 21.30
C ASP A 433 -2.71 13.40 20.27
N ILE A 434 -2.58 12.14 19.87
CA ILE A 434 -1.66 11.78 18.78
C ILE A 434 -2.29 12.33 17.50
N PRO A 435 -1.55 13.13 16.68
CA PRO A 435 -2.06 13.68 15.42
C PRO A 435 -2.42 12.55 14.44
N GLN A 436 -2.73 12.87 13.19
CA GLN A 436 -2.97 11.80 12.21
C GLN A 436 -1.82 10.79 12.19
N THR A 437 -2.16 9.53 12.41
CA THR A 437 -1.22 8.42 12.43
C THR A 437 -1.41 7.57 11.18
N LEU A 438 -0.30 7.28 10.51
CA LEU A 438 -0.26 6.35 9.39
C LEU A 438 0.42 5.05 9.85
N LEU A 439 -0.31 3.94 9.75
CA LEU A 439 0.23 2.61 10.00
C LEU A 439 0.78 2.03 8.70
N LEU A 440 2.06 1.65 8.68
CA LEU A 440 2.70 0.96 7.57
C LEU A 440 2.90 -0.50 7.97
N ILE A 441 2.31 -1.42 7.21
CA ILE A 441 2.38 -2.85 7.49
C ILE A 441 2.96 -3.54 6.26
N ASP A 442 4.22 -3.98 6.37
CA ASP A 442 4.84 -4.82 5.35
C ASP A 442 4.47 -6.30 5.58
N GLU A 443 4.41 -7.09 4.51
CA GLU A 443 4.00 -8.50 4.56
C GLU A 443 2.71 -8.78 5.35
N ALA A 444 1.68 -7.95 5.12
CA ALA A 444 0.42 -8.00 5.87
C ALA A 444 -0.28 -9.37 5.86
N HIS A 445 -0.05 -10.21 4.84
CA HIS A 445 -0.62 -11.55 4.76
C HIS A 445 -0.01 -12.54 5.76
N GLU A 446 1.24 -12.35 6.19
CA GLU A 446 1.85 -13.20 7.22
C GLU A 446 1.38 -12.79 8.63
N MET A 447 1.08 -11.50 8.80
CA MET A 447 0.56 -10.95 10.06
C MET A 447 -0.95 -11.20 10.22
N PHE A 448 -1.66 -11.27 9.10
CA PHE A 448 -3.12 -11.45 9.02
C PHE A 448 -3.51 -12.54 7.99
N PRO A 449 -3.08 -13.80 8.17
CA PRO A 449 -3.29 -14.85 7.17
C PRO A 449 -4.75 -15.26 7.01
N GLN A 450 -5.16 -15.55 5.77
CA GLN A 450 -6.35 -16.36 5.49
C GLN A 450 -6.07 -17.84 5.82
N ILE A 451 -6.11 -18.22 7.09
CA ILE A 451 -5.98 -19.64 7.47
C ILE A 451 -7.20 -20.41 6.93
N SER A 452 -6.93 -21.52 6.24
CA SER A 452 -7.90 -22.38 5.55
C SER A 452 -8.80 -23.21 6.48
N GLN A 453 -8.66 -23.09 7.80
CA GLN A 453 -9.56 -23.71 8.77
C GLN A 453 -10.64 -22.72 9.24
N GLU A 454 -11.91 -23.11 9.10
CA GLU A 454 -13.11 -22.31 9.40
C GLU A 454 -13.12 -21.64 10.80
N VAL A 455 -12.38 -22.18 11.76
CA VAL A 455 -12.38 -21.77 13.18
C VAL A 455 -11.46 -20.56 13.46
N SER A 456 -10.46 -20.29 12.62
CA SER A 456 -9.45 -19.23 12.86
C SER A 456 -9.68 -17.95 12.03
N LYS A 457 -10.62 -17.97 11.08
CA LYS A 457 -10.93 -16.84 10.18
C LYS A 457 -11.39 -15.58 10.92
N ALA A 458 -12.16 -15.72 12.00
CA ALA A 458 -13.01 -14.64 12.49
C ALA A 458 -12.29 -13.52 13.27
N THR A 459 -11.02 -13.67 13.65
CA THR A 459 -10.55 -13.02 14.87
C THR A 459 -9.55 -11.90 14.62
N VAL A 460 -8.42 -12.23 14.03
CA VAL A 460 -7.44 -11.25 13.53
C VAL A 460 -8.05 -10.40 12.40
N GLU A 461 -8.96 -11.02 11.63
CA GLU A 461 -9.80 -10.37 10.61
C GLU A 461 -10.66 -9.23 11.19
N LYS A 462 -11.22 -9.39 12.40
CA LYS A 462 -12.09 -8.35 12.99
C LYS A 462 -11.35 -7.05 13.22
N LEU A 463 -10.12 -7.11 13.73
CA LEU A 463 -9.38 -5.89 14.05
C LEU A 463 -8.97 -5.13 12.79
N ILE A 464 -8.41 -5.81 11.79
CA ILE A 464 -8.03 -5.13 10.55
C ILE A 464 -9.27 -4.58 9.83
N ASN A 465 -10.37 -5.32 9.77
CA ASN A 465 -11.63 -4.83 9.20
C ASN A 465 -12.20 -3.66 10.00
N LYS A 466 -12.11 -3.69 11.33
CA LYS A 466 -12.52 -2.58 12.21
C LYS A 466 -11.67 -1.34 11.96
N ILE A 467 -10.35 -1.49 11.80
CA ILE A 467 -9.44 -0.39 11.46
C ILE A 467 -9.78 0.16 10.07
N LEU A 468 -9.96 -0.68 9.05
CA LEU A 468 -10.27 -0.21 7.69
C LEU A 468 -11.66 0.45 7.58
N ARG A 469 -12.64 0.00 8.36
CA ARG A 469 -13.99 0.60 8.36
C ARG A 469 -14.07 1.89 9.16
N PHE A 470 -13.34 1.98 10.27
CA PHE A 470 -13.54 3.03 11.28
C PHE A 470 -12.31 3.93 11.51
N GLY A 471 -11.16 3.58 10.94
CA GLY A 471 -9.88 4.25 11.09
C GLY A 471 -9.87 5.66 10.50
N ARG A 472 -10.47 5.86 9.33
CA ARG A 472 -10.60 7.17 8.69
C ARG A 472 -11.19 8.24 9.61
N GLN A 473 -12.26 7.91 10.35
CA GLN A 473 -12.90 8.83 11.30
C GLN A 473 -12.05 9.09 12.56
N ARG A 474 -11.10 8.20 12.86
CA ARG A 474 -10.21 8.23 14.03
C ARG A 474 -8.83 8.81 13.69
N ASN A 475 -8.67 9.41 12.52
CA ASN A 475 -7.39 9.89 11.99
C ASN A 475 -6.30 8.79 11.98
N LEU A 476 -6.71 7.57 11.65
CA LEU A 476 -5.84 6.40 11.54
C LEU A 476 -5.89 5.88 10.09
N GLY A 477 -4.87 6.20 9.31
CA GLY A 477 -4.65 5.65 7.97
C GLY A 477 -3.83 4.36 8.03
N VAL A 478 -3.98 3.49 7.04
CA VAL A 478 -3.20 2.24 6.95
C VAL A 478 -2.71 2.05 5.53
N ILE A 479 -1.43 1.72 5.37
CA ILE A 479 -0.87 1.21 4.13
C ILE A 479 -0.48 -0.25 4.36
N LEU A 480 -1.14 -1.15 3.64
CA LEU A 480 -0.88 -2.58 3.70
C LEU A 480 -0.08 -3.00 2.48
N ALA A 481 1.03 -3.72 2.66
CA ALA A 481 1.77 -4.33 1.57
C ALA A 481 1.65 -5.86 1.62
N THR A 482 1.42 -6.49 0.47
CA THR A 482 1.33 -7.95 0.36
C THR A 482 1.76 -8.46 -1.02
N HIS A 483 2.25 -9.70 -1.07
CA HIS A 483 2.52 -10.42 -2.32
C HIS A 483 1.23 -11.00 -2.91
N SER A 484 0.35 -11.50 -2.03
CA SER A 484 -0.85 -12.21 -2.38
C SER A 484 -2.06 -11.51 -1.74
N PRO A 485 -2.85 -10.74 -2.51
CA PRO A 485 -4.06 -10.12 -1.99
C PRO A 485 -5.14 -11.16 -1.65
N LYS A 486 -5.08 -12.37 -2.23
CA LYS A 486 -5.98 -13.48 -1.90
C LYS A 486 -5.81 -13.95 -0.47
N ASP A 487 -4.61 -13.86 0.07
CA ASP A 487 -4.31 -14.24 1.45
C ASP A 487 -4.75 -13.15 2.44
N LEU A 488 -5.23 -12.01 1.94
CA LEU A 488 -5.93 -10.98 2.71
C LEU A 488 -7.44 -11.11 2.50
N ASN A 489 -8.22 -10.70 3.51
CA ASN A 489 -9.67 -10.71 3.41
C ASN A 489 -10.18 -9.84 2.24
N SER A 490 -11.21 -10.31 1.51
CA SER A 490 -11.81 -9.56 0.41
C SER A 490 -12.28 -8.14 0.77
N LEU A 491 -12.68 -7.92 2.03
CA LEU A 491 -13.02 -6.60 2.57
C LEU A 491 -11.81 -5.66 2.59
N VAL A 492 -10.58 -6.16 2.79
CA VAL A 492 -9.37 -5.32 2.72
C VAL A 492 -9.21 -4.75 1.32
N ILE A 493 -9.38 -5.60 0.30
CA ILE A 493 -9.33 -5.18 -1.11
C ILE A 493 -10.47 -4.20 -1.41
N GLN A 494 -11.67 -4.41 -0.89
CA GLN A 494 -12.81 -3.51 -1.13
C GLN A 494 -12.71 -2.16 -0.40
N GLN A 495 -12.20 -2.14 0.84
CA GLN A 495 -12.15 -0.93 1.67
C GLN A 495 -10.96 -0.02 1.34
N THR A 496 -9.95 -0.55 0.63
CA THR A 496 -8.81 0.23 0.15
C THR A 496 -9.14 0.92 -1.18
N ASN A 497 -9.46 2.21 -1.14
CA ASN A 497 -9.84 2.94 -2.35
C ASN A 497 -8.67 3.21 -3.30
N THR A 498 -7.44 3.19 -2.78
CA THR A 498 -6.22 3.40 -3.56
C THR A 498 -5.35 2.15 -3.52
N LYS A 499 -4.96 1.67 -4.70
CA LYS A 499 -4.12 0.48 -4.87
C LYS A 499 -2.92 0.82 -5.75
N PHE A 500 -1.75 0.39 -5.31
CA PHE A 500 -0.53 0.38 -6.12
C PHE A 500 -0.21 -1.08 -6.44
N ILE A 501 -0.37 -1.46 -7.70
CA ILE A 501 -0.14 -2.81 -8.17
C ILE A 501 1.20 -2.83 -8.92
N PHE A 502 2.23 -3.33 -8.26
CA PHE A 502 3.55 -3.58 -8.82
C PHE A 502 3.58 -4.93 -9.56
N ARG A 503 4.77 -5.34 -10.00
CA ARG A 503 4.99 -6.65 -10.62
C ARG A 503 4.35 -7.79 -9.85
N ASN A 504 3.54 -8.61 -10.50
CA ASN A 504 2.86 -9.76 -9.89
C ASN A 504 2.55 -10.87 -10.91
N ASP A 505 2.19 -12.05 -10.42
CA ASP A 505 1.81 -13.22 -11.21
C ASP A 505 0.50 -13.00 -11.97
N ARG A 506 0.38 -13.62 -13.15
CA ARG A 506 -0.80 -13.50 -14.02
C ARG A 506 -2.11 -13.83 -13.33
N THR A 507 -2.11 -14.84 -12.46
CA THR A 507 -3.29 -15.27 -11.73
C THR A 507 -3.80 -14.13 -10.86
N VAL A 508 -2.93 -13.58 -9.99
CA VAL A 508 -3.23 -12.45 -9.11
C VAL A 508 -3.75 -11.25 -9.89
N LEU A 509 -3.12 -10.90 -11.01
CA LEU A 509 -3.54 -9.77 -11.83
C LEU A 509 -4.94 -9.96 -12.43
N ARG A 510 -5.26 -11.17 -12.91
CA ARG A 510 -6.60 -11.51 -13.40
C ARG A 510 -7.66 -11.44 -12.31
N ASP A 511 -7.34 -11.91 -11.11
CA ASP A 511 -8.27 -11.87 -9.97
C ASP A 511 -8.57 -10.44 -9.50
N LEU A 512 -7.65 -9.50 -9.75
CA LEU A 512 -7.85 -8.07 -9.52
C LEU A 512 -8.60 -7.36 -10.67
N GLY A 513 -8.94 -8.10 -11.74
CA GLY A 513 -9.57 -7.57 -12.94
C GLY A 513 -8.63 -6.67 -13.74
N LEU A 514 -7.37 -7.09 -13.92
CA LEU A 514 -6.32 -6.35 -14.66
C LEU A 514 -5.76 -7.19 -15.81
N THR A 515 -6.65 -7.86 -16.56
CA THR A 515 -6.25 -8.79 -17.63
C THR A 515 -5.53 -8.06 -18.75
N GLU A 516 -5.97 -6.85 -19.05
CA GLU A 516 -5.45 -5.93 -20.07
C GLU A 516 -4.02 -5.42 -19.77
N PHE A 517 -3.61 -5.43 -18.49
CA PHE A 517 -2.28 -5.00 -18.06
C PHE A 517 -1.35 -6.15 -17.68
N THR A 518 -1.80 -7.41 -17.88
CA THR A 518 -1.10 -8.59 -17.35
C THR A 518 0.31 -8.75 -17.93
N ASP A 519 0.46 -8.56 -19.24
CA ASP A 519 1.74 -8.70 -19.93
C ASP A 519 2.77 -7.62 -19.52
N LEU A 520 2.27 -6.41 -19.24
CA LEU A 520 3.07 -5.30 -18.76
C LEU A 520 3.48 -5.47 -17.29
N LEU A 521 2.54 -5.84 -16.42
CA LEU A 521 2.79 -5.97 -14.98
C LEU A 521 3.55 -7.23 -14.61
N GLU A 522 3.40 -8.34 -15.33
CA GLU A 522 4.17 -9.57 -15.04
C GLU A 522 5.69 -9.37 -15.19
N SER A 523 6.10 -8.51 -16.13
CA SER A 523 7.50 -8.23 -16.45
C SER A 523 7.99 -6.87 -15.94
N ALA A 524 7.16 -6.14 -15.18
CA ALA A 524 7.45 -4.77 -14.76
C ALA A 524 8.77 -4.67 -13.95
N PRO A 525 9.65 -3.69 -14.26
CA PRO A 525 10.83 -3.43 -13.45
C PRO A 525 10.47 -2.98 -12.02
N ALA A 526 11.42 -3.09 -11.09
CA ALA A 526 11.23 -2.63 -9.72
C ALA A 526 10.83 -1.14 -9.67
N GLY A 527 9.85 -0.83 -8.82
CA GLY A 527 9.30 0.52 -8.66
C GLY A 527 8.20 0.88 -9.66
N TYR A 528 8.07 0.17 -10.78
CA TYR A 528 6.96 0.38 -11.72
C TYR A 528 5.69 -0.26 -11.19
N CYS A 529 4.58 0.48 -11.26
CA CYS A 529 3.28 0.03 -10.78
C CYS A 529 2.14 0.66 -11.56
N LEU A 530 0.98 0.00 -11.53
CA LEU A 530 -0.31 0.56 -11.88
C LEU A 530 -0.95 1.15 -10.63
N VAL A 531 -1.32 2.43 -10.70
CA VAL A 531 -2.10 3.11 -9.67
C VAL A 531 -3.57 3.00 -10.04
N LYS A 532 -4.39 2.46 -9.14
CA LYS A 532 -5.85 2.39 -9.27
C LYS A 532 -6.48 3.10 -8.08
N SER A 533 -7.18 4.21 -8.31
CA SER A 533 -7.78 4.98 -7.23
C SER A 533 -9.04 5.72 -7.67
N SER A 534 -10.03 5.81 -6.78
CA SER A 534 -11.20 6.66 -6.97
C SER A 534 -10.94 8.15 -6.68
N PHE A 535 -9.74 8.50 -6.20
CA PHE A 535 -9.37 9.90 -5.92
C PHE A 535 -8.78 10.62 -7.15
N PHE A 536 -8.36 9.86 -8.16
CA PHE A 536 -7.93 10.39 -9.44
C PHE A 536 -9.09 10.32 -10.44
N ASN A 537 -9.07 11.18 -11.46
CA ASN A 537 -10.12 11.20 -12.48
C ASN A 537 -10.01 9.99 -13.43
N SER A 538 -8.79 9.52 -13.67
CA SER A 538 -8.56 8.26 -14.38
C SER A 538 -8.76 7.08 -13.43
N SER A 539 -9.44 6.03 -13.90
CA SER A 539 -9.60 4.78 -13.15
C SER A 539 -8.26 4.11 -12.84
N SER A 540 -7.28 4.26 -13.74
CA SER A 540 -5.94 3.71 -13.55
C SER A 540 -4.87 4.38 -14.44
N PHE A 541 -3.64 4.46 -13.96
CA PHE A 541 -2.49 4.95 -14.72
C PHE A 541 -1.18 4.35 -14.19
N PHE A 542 -0.12 4.34 -15.00
CA PHE A 542 1.18 3.83 -14.59
C PHE A 542 2.01 4.89 -13.86
N ALA A 543 2.78 4.45 -12.88
CA ALA A 543 3.70 5.27 -12.13
C ALA A 543 4.99 4.52 -11.80
N LYS A 544 6.08 5.27 -11.64
CA LYS A 544 7.34 4.77 -11.11
C LYS A 544 7.58 5.39 -9.75
N VAL A 545 7.65 4.53 -8.74
CA VAL A 545 7.95 4.88 -7.35
C VAL A 545 9.46 4.87 -7.18
N TYR A 546 10.00 5.89 -6.52
CA TYR A 546 11.43 5.97 -6.18
C TYR A 546 11.61 6.29 -4.70
N VAL A 547 12.72 5.80 -4.11
CA VAL A 547 13.11 6.20 -2.76
C VAL A 547 13.58 7.65 -2.80
N LEU A 548 12.96 8.50 -2.00
CA LEU A 548 13.52 9.79 -1.66
C LEU A 548 14.67 9.56 -0.67
N GLU A 549 15.90 9.39 -1.15
CA GLU A 549 17.07 9.31 -0.26
C GLU A 549 17.41 10.71 0.29
N VAL A 550 17.97 10.78 1.51
CA VAL A 550 18.69 11.99 1.93
C VAL A 550 19.98 12.02 1.11
N LYS A 551 20.21 13.10 0.36
CA LYS A 551 21.54 13.37 -0.21
C LYS A 551 22.54 13.69 0.89
#